data_AF-A0A803YP43-F1
#
_entry.id   AF-A0A803YP43-F1
#
_cell.length_a   1.000
_cell.length_b   1.000
_cell.length_c   1.000
_cell.angle_alpha   90.00
_cell.angle_beta   90.00
_cell.angle_gamma   90.00
#
_symmetry.space_group_name_H-M   'P 1'
#
loop_
_entity.id
_entity.type
_entity.pdbx_description
1 polymer ?
#
loop_
_entity_poly.entity_id
_entity_poly.type
_entity_poly.pdbx_seq_one_letter_code
_entity_poly.pdbx_strand_id
1 'polypeptide(L)'
;MLNDMPKCLTNIPDINAIIAPSSCGNGFVEKGEECDCGTLEECTNACCDPETCKLTAGSMCAHGDCCEDCQYKRAGAVCREAKDDCDLPEMCTGYSGNCPSDRFRMNGHPCNNGEGFCYMGICPTRESQCRAAFGPQATDGAASCYRMNEKGVYYGYCRKERGSHVPCKKKDIMCGKLYCSGGQEMPTYGSLVTFEYCKASFPRNGDTDLGMILNGTKCGDGMVCSNGECVYAEDVFRSSDCSAKCPGHAVCDHEMQCQCEEGWAPPNCDSSSTVTSFAIIAGVLVVLTVIVIAAILLFRFRVFKKSSHTRRGPGATNQVFVDQEQRQREHPGLAVPTQKINDKKYLLPVPPLQENKPQLQSPIIRPKGPPPPVPCTKPAFSHTQDMFAPEKKPACLPVPKGKPPPPPKALKPPINPRV
;
A
#
# COMPACT_ATOMS: atom_id res chain seq x y z
N MET A 1 -15.03 9.08 -10.15
CA MET A 1 -14.35 8.14 -11.06
C MET A 1 -13.13 7.47 -10.42
N LEU A 2 -12.41 8.09 -9.46
CA LEU A 2 -11.31 7.44 -8.73
C LEU A 2 -11.76 6.45 -7.62
N ASN A 3 -12.95 6.62 -7.05
CA ASN A 3 -13.44 5.76 -5.95
C ASN A 3 -13.86 4.34 -6.37
N ASP A 4 -13.97 4.05 -7.67
CA ASP A 4 -14.36 2.75 -8.22
C ASP A 4 -13.21 2.03 -8.93
N MET A 5 -11.95 2.47 -8.73
CA MET A 5 -10.81 1.81 -9.36
C MET A 5 -10.62 0.41 -8.79
N PRO A 6 -10.53 -0.65 -9.63
CA PRO A 6 -10.26 -2.00 -9.17
C PRO A 6 -8.96 -2.03 -8.37
N LYS A 7 -8.97 -2.68 -7.20
CA LYS A 7 -7.78 -2.84 -6.35
C LYS A 7 -6.56 -3.44 -7.06
N CYS A 8 -6.76 -4.22 -8.11
CA CYS A 8 -5.66 -4.80 -8.91
C CYS A 8 -4.94 -3.79 -9.81
N LEU A 9 -5.39 -2.54 -9.86
CA LEU A 9 -4.79 -1.45 -10.64
C LEU A 9 -4.18 -0.35 -9.76
N THR A 10 -4.10 -0.56 -8.45
CA THR A 10 -3.56 0.44 -7.53
C THR A 10 -2.09 0.23 -7.19
N ASN A 11 -1.54 -0.96 -7.43
CA ASN A 11 -0.14 -1.26 -7.12
C ASN A 11 0.79 -0.91 -8.30
N ILE A 12 1.95 -0.35 -7.96
CA ILE A 12 3.04 -0.12 -8.91
C ILE A 12 3.74 -1.47 -9.17
N PRO A 13 3.99 -1.86 -10.43
CA PRO A 13 4.67 -3.11 -10.74
C PRO A 13 6.12 -3.14 -10.23
N ASP A 14 6.61 -4.33 -9.88
CA ASP A 14 8.02 -4.53 -9.55
C ASP A 14 8.90 -4.18 -10.76
N ILE A 15 9.96 -3.39 -10.53
CA ILE A 15 10.90 -2.95 -11.56
C ILE A 15 11.48 -4.15 -12.34
N ASN A 16 11.69 -5.29 -11.67
CA ASN A 16 12.23 -6.51 -12.30
C ASN A 16 11.18 -7.28 -13.12
N ALA A 17 9.89 -6.99 -12.95
CA ALA A 17 8.81 -7.60 -13.71
C ALA A 17 8.52 -6.84 -15.03
N ILE A 18 9.10 -5.64 -15.21
CA ILE A 18 8.94 -4.85 -16.43
C ILE A 18 9.86 -5.43 -17.51
N ILE A 19 9.25 -5.96 -18.58
CA ILE A 19 9.97 -6.60 -19.71
C ILE A 19 10.36 -5.56 -20.77
N ALA A 20 9.70 -4.40 -20.77
CA ALA A 20 10.00 -3.32 -21.70
C ALA A 20 11.42 -2.76 -21.47
N PRO A 21 12.12 -2.29 -22.52
CA PRO A 21 13.35 -1.54 -22.34
C PRO A 21 13.09 -0.25 -21.56
N SER A 22 13.97 0.08 -20.61
CA SER A 22 13.89 1.31 -19.80
C SER A 22 13.91 2.56 -20.69
N SER A 23 13.03 3.52 -20.41
CA SER A 23 12.89 4.75 -21.18
C SER A 23 12.59 5.95 -20.28
N CYS A 24 13.64 6.65 -19.87
CA CYS A 24 13.55 7.89 -19.11
C CYS A 24 12.57 8.91 -19.71
N GLY A 25 11.69 9.42 -18.86
CA GLY A 25 10.67 10.42 -19.15
C GLY A 25 9.30 9.84 -19.47
N ASN A 26 9.07 8.54 -19.22
CA ASN A 26 7.79 7.88 -19.44
C ASN A 26 6.90 7.84 -18.18
N GLY A 27 7.41 8.33 -17.04
CA GLY A 27 6.71 8.37 -15.75
C GLY A 27 6.75 7.06 -14.96
N PHE A 28 7.52 6.06 -15.39
CA PHE A 28 7.69 4.79 -14.70
C PHE A 28 9.15 4.59 -14.34
N VAL A 29 9.43 4.36 -13.05
CA VAL A 29 10.80 4.05 -12.63
C VAL A 29 11.16 2.65 -13.12
N GLU A 30 12.07 2.59 -14.09
CA GLU A 30 12.52 1.34 -14.70
C GLU A 30 13.96 1.00 -14.29
N LYS A 31 14.44 -0.16 -14.74
CA LYS A 31 15.77 -0.66 -14.35
C LYS A 31 16.87 0.30 -14.84
N GLY A 32 17.58 0.91 -13.90
CA GLY A 32 18.71 1.83 -14.16
C GLY A 32 18.40 3.29 -13.82
N GLU A 33 17.12 3.61 -13.63
CA GLU A 33 16.62 4.91 -13.22
C GLU A 33 16.47 4.97 -11.70
N GLU A 34 16.61 6.17 -11.12
CA GLU A 34 16.38 6.41 -9.69
C GLU A 34 15.05 7.11 -9.45
N CYS A 35 14.53 7.78 -10.47
CA CYS A 35 13.28 8.51 -10.48
C CYS A 35 12.84 8.72 -11.93
N ASP A 36 11.54 8.86 -12.17
CA ASP A 36 11.00 9.32 -13.44
C ASP A 36 9.75 10.16 -13.16
N CYS A 37 9.79 11.43 -13.53
CA CYS A 37 8.69 12.39 -13.32
C CYS A 37 7.99 12.77 -14.63
N GLY A 38 8.20 11.99 -15.70
CA GLY A 38 7.70 12.27 -17.05
C GLY A 38 8.66 13.16 -17.86
N THR A 39 8.13 13.77 -18.90
CA THR A 39 8.91 14.59 -19.82
C THR A 39 9.39 15.90 -19.18
N LEU A 40 10.38 16.58 -19.79
CA LEU A 40 10.90 17.87 -19.32
C LEU A 40 9.79 18.93 -19.14
N GLU A 41 8.74 18.88 -19.96
CA GLU A 41 7.62 19.83 -19.92
C GLU A 41 6.60 19.51 -18.81
N GLU A 42 6.48 18.24 -18.43
CA GLU A 42 5.51 17.74 -17.45
C GLU A 42 6.08 17.63 -16.03
N CYS A 43 7.39 17.43 -15.91
CA CYS A 43 8.03 17.20 -14.63
C CYS A 43 8.00 18.45 -13.73
N THR A 44 7.24 18.37 -12.63
CA THR A 44 7.22 19.38 -11.56
C THR A 44 8.02 18.96 -10.33
N ASN A 45 8.68 17.81 -10.38
CA ASN A 45 9.36 17.21 -9.23
C ASN A 45 10.80 17.71 -9.11
N ALA A 46 11.06 18.60 -8.13
CA ALA A 46 12.40 19.16 -7.91
C ALA A 46 13.45 18.12 -7.46
N CYS A 47 13.01 16.94 -7.05
CA CYS A 47 13.87 15.86 -6.57
C CYS A 47 14.42 14.99 -7.71
N CYS A 48 13.87 15.11 -8.92
CA CYS A 48 14.21 14.29 -10.07
C CYS A 48 14.67 15.16 -11.25
N ASP A 49 15.78 14.78 -11.88
CA ASP A 49 16.21 15.36 -13.14
C ASP A 49 15.51 14.64 -14.31
N PRO A 50 14.59 15.29 -15.04
CA PRO A 50 13.82 14.66 -16.12
C PRO A 50 14.65 14.32 -17.36
N GLU A 51 15.85 14.86 -17.53
CA GLU A 51 16.72 14.50 -18.66
C GLU A 51 17.53 13.23 -18.38
N THR A 52 17.84 12.96 -17.10
CA THR A 52 18.74 11.87 -16.71
C THR A 52 18.07 10.76 -15.90
N CYS A 53 16.85 10.98 -15.40
CA CYS A 53 16.12 10.08 -14.50
C CYS A 53 16.94 9.71 -13.25
N LYS A 54 17.67 10.72 -12.76
CA LYS A 54 18.51 10.67 -11.56
C LYS A 54 18.01 11.62 -10.49
N LEU A 55 18.26 11.26 -9.24
CA LEU A 55 17.95 12.15 -8.13
C LEU A 55 18.83 13.40 -8.20
N THR A 56 18.24 14.55 -7.89
CA THR A 56 18.97 15.81 -7.78
C THR A 56 19.88 15.79 -6.54
N ALA A 57 20.92 16.63 -6.55
CA ALA A 57 21.90 16.66 -5.46
C ALA A 57 21.24 16.97 -4.10
N GLY A 58 21.42 16.07 -3.13
CA GLY A 58 20.83 16.17 -1.78
C GLY A 58 19.48 15.46 -1.62
N SER A 59 18.87 14.99 -2.71
CA SER A 59 17.64 14.21 -2.70
C SER A 59 17.92 12.75 -2.35
N MET A 60 17.11 12.19 -1.45
CA MET A 60 17.13 10.76 -1.08
C MET A 60 16.00 10.00 -1.76
N CYS A 61 14.93 10.69 -2.14
CA CYS A 61 13.79 10.15 -2.85
C CYS A 61 13.21 11.22 -3.77
N ALA A 62 12.41 10.78 -4.74
CA ALA A 62 11.59 11.65 -5.56
C ALA A 62 10.11 11.25 -5.57
N HIS A 63 9.78 9.99 -5.33
CA HIS A 63 8.43 9.45 -5.47
C HIS A 63 8.03 8.59 -4.27
N GLY A 64 6.73 8.33 -4.16
CA GLY A 64 6.10 7.47 -3.17
C GLY A 64 5.58 8.20 -1.93
N ASP A 65 4.63 7.58 -1.23
CA ASP A 65 3.92 8.18 -0.09
C ASP A 65 4.80 8.45 1.13
N CYS A 66 6.00 7.87 1.16
CA CYS A 66 7.03 8.06 2.17
C CYS A 66 8.15 9.03 1.74
N CYS A 67 7.95 9.79 0.66
CA CYS A 67 8.84 10.87 0.26
C CYS A 67 8.21 12.23 0.59
N GLU A 68 8.93 13.07 1.34
CA GLU A 68 8.53 14.42 1.69
C GLU A 68 9.75 15.35 1.58
N ASP A 69 9.62 16.46 0.84
CA ASP A 69 10.70 17.42 0.61
C ASP A 69 12.02 16.77 0.14
N CYS A 70 11.92 15.81 -0.79
CA CYS A 70 13.02 15.01 -1.33
C CYS A 70 13.75 14.14 -0.30
N GLN A 71 13.20 13.98 0.91
CA GLN A 71 13.73 13.17 1.99
C GLN A 71 12.75 12.05 2.37
N TYR A 72 13.28 10.96 2.92
CA TYR A 72 12.42 9.93 3.49
C TYR A 72 11.67 10.47 4.70
N LYS A 73 10.35 10.25 4.73
CA LYS A 73 9.55 10.46 5.94
C LYS A 73 10.13 9.62 7.08
N ARG A 74 10.05 10.15 8.30
CA ARG A 74 10.53 9.46 9.50
C ARG A 74 9.92 8.06 9.64
N ALA A 75 10.69 7.13 10.21
CA ALA A 75 10.17 5.81 10.56
C ALA A 75 8.92 5.93 11.46
N GLY A 76 7.89 5.13 11.18
CA GLY A 76 6.63 5.15 11.92
C GLY A 76 5.65 6.27 11.49
N ALA A 77 5.96 7.05 10.44
CA ALA A 77 4.98 7.96 9.83
C ALA A 77 3.96 7.16 9.02
N VAL A 78 2.66 7.37 9.23
CA VAL A 78 1.61 6.68 8.47
C VAL A 78 1.66 7.11 7.01
N CYS A 79 1.70 6.13 6.11
CA CYS A 79 1.61 6.33 4.67
C CYS A 79 0.34 5.74 4.07
N ARG A 80 -0.29 4.77 4.76
CA ARG A 80 -1.64 4.31 4.44
C ARG A 80 -2.44 4.10 5.72
N GLU A 81 -3.59 4.74 5.79
CA GLU A 81 -4.54 4.57 6.88
C GLU A 81 -5.21 3.18 6.83
N ALA A 82 -5.57 2.65 8.00
CA ALA A 82 -6.39 1.45 8.10
C ALA A 82 -7.80 1.73 7.56
N LYS A 83 -8.28 0.88 6.66
CA LYS A 83 -9.59 1.04 6.03
C LYS A 83 -10.75 0.63 6.96
N ASP A 84 -10.57 -0.44 7.71
CA ASP A 84 -11.58 -1.02 8.58
C ASP A 84 -10.93 -1.84 9.72
N ASP A 85 -11.74 -2.40 10.61
CA ASP A 85 -11.28 -3.15 11.79
C ASP A 85 -10.32 -4.31 11.44
N CYS A 86 -10.39 -4.84 10.21
CA CYS A 86 -9.59 -5.98 9.77
C CYS A 86 -8.30 -5.59 9.06
N ASP A 87 -8.06 -4.30 8.88
CA ASP A 87 -6.90 -3.75 8.19
C ASP A 87 -5.90 -3.16 9.19
N LEU A 88 -4.63 -3.06 8.82
CA LEU A 88 -3.60 -2.37 9.61
C LEU A 88 -3.13 -1.13 8.86
N PRO A 89 -2.74 -0.05 9.55
CA PRO A 89 -2.14 1.10 8.88
C PRO A 89 -0.68 0.79 8.52
N GLU A 90 -0.24 1.12 7.30
CA GLU A 90 1.19 1.05 6.97
C GLU A 90 1.94 2.32 7.32
N MET A 91 3.19 2.10 7.73
CA MET A 91 4.09 3.13 8.20
C MET A 91 5.39 3.12 7.40
N CYS A 92 5.89 4.32 7.10
CA CYS A 92 7.17 4.51 6.48
C CYS A 92 8.30 3.90 7.30
N THR A 93 9.26 3.28 6.62
CA THR A 93 10.39 2.61 7.25
C THR A 93 11.48 3.59 7.70
N GLY A 94 11.47 4.83 7.19
CA GLY A 94 12.53 5.82 7.42
C GLY A 94 13.70 5.76 6.44
N TYR A 95 13.72 4.78 5.53
CA TYR A 95 14.81 4.57 4.57
C TYR A 95 14.32 4.24 3.15
N SER A 96 13.03 4.38 2.88
CA SER A 96 12.39 4.13 1.59
C SER A 96 11.37 5.24 1.31
N GLY A 97 11.28 5.66 0.04
CA GLY A 97 10.28 6.62 -0.43
C GLY A 97 8.91 5.98 -0.66
N ASN A 98 8.86 4.66 -0.83
CA ASN A 98 7.62 3.90 -1.01
C ASN A 98 7.03 3.45 0.34
N CYS A 99 5.70 3.49 0.45
CA CYS A 99 4.98 2.85 1.53
C CYS A 99 5.16 1.32 1.44
N PRO A 100 5.32 0.61 2.57
CA PRO A 100 5.35 -0.85 2.57
C PRO A 100 4.09 -1.48 1.96
N SER A 101 4.18 -2.76 1.60
CA SER A 101 3.02 -3.53 1.12
C SER A 101 1.88 -3.55 2.14
N ASP A 102 0.65 -3.56 1.62
CA ASP A 102 -0.60 -3.64 2.40
C ASP A 102 -0.63 -4.89 3.29
N ARG A 103 -0.78 -4.69 4.60
CA ARG A 103 -0.89 -5.74 5.61
C ARG A 103 -2.19 -5.58 6.36
N PHE A 104 -2.89 -6.69 6.55
CA PHE A 104 -4.13 -6.74 7.30
C PHE A 104 -4.00 -7.62 8.54
N ARG A 105 -4.96 -7.50 9.46
CA ARG A 105 -4.99 -8.30 10.69
C ARG A 105 -5.06 -9.78 10.40
N MET A 106 -4.49 -10.58 11.28
CA MET A 106 -4.61 -12.04 11.19
C MET A 106 -6.06 -12.52 11.12
N ASN A 107 -6.28 -13.63 10.41
CA ASN A 107 -7.58 -14.28 10.35
C ASN A 107 -8.05 -14.67 11.76
N GLY A 108 -9.33 -14.47 12.05
CA GLY A 108 -9.93 -14.76 13.35
C GLY A 108 -9.92 -13.60 14.34
N HIS A 109 -9.30 -12.46 14.00
CA HIS A 109 -9.46 -11.26 14.82
C HIS A 109 -10.93 -10.83 14.87
N PRO A 110 -11.55 -10.60 16.04
CA PRO A 110 -12.93 -10.12 16.11
C PRO A 110 -13.11 -8.77 15.41
N CYS A 111 -14.20 -8.59 14.68
CA CYS A 111 -14.50 -7.34 13.96
C CYS A 111 -15.99 -6.99 14.03
N ASN A 112 -16.36 -5.75 13.65
CA ASN A 112 -17.73 -5.26 13.72
C ASN A 112 -18.33 -5.46 15.12
N ASN A 113 -17.63 -4.96 16.15
CA ASN A 113 -18.02 -5.09 17.56
C ASN A 113 -18.21 -6.55 18.04
N GLY A 114 -17.51 -7.52 17.45
CA GLY A 114 -17.59 -8.95 17.81
C GLY A 114 -18.72 -9.72 17.11
N GLU A 115 -19.40 -9.09 16.15
CA GLU A 115 -20.40 -9.75 15.31
C GLU A 115 -19.77 -10.58 14.18
N GLY A 116 -18.47 -10.40 13.90
CA GLY A 116 -17.75 -11.14 12.88
C GLY A 116 -16.30 -11.45 13.27
N PHE A 117 -15.61 -12.10 12.34
CA PHE A 117 -14.19 -12.40 12.43
C PHE A 117 -13.51 -11.98 11.14
N CYS A 118 -12.33 -11.35 11.24
CA CYS A 118 -11.53 -10.99 10.09
C CYS A 118 -11.12 -12.24 9.31
N TYR A 119 -11.28 -12.16 8.00
CA TYR A 119 -10.88 -13.22 7.10
C TYR A 119 -10.37 -12.61 5.80
N MET A 120 -9.10 -12.82 5.49
CA MET A 120 -8.42 -12.28 4.30
C MET A 120 -8.61 -10.75 4.16
N GLY A 121 -8.46 -10.02 5.27
CA GLY A 121 -8.48 -8.55 5.29
C GLY A 121 -9.86 -7.93 5.17
N ILE A 122 -10.93 -8.71 5.30
CA ILE A 122 -12.31 -8.21 5.36
C ILE A 122 -13.02 -8.76 6.60
N CYS A 123 -14.08 -8.07 7.04
CA CYS A 123 -15.02 -8.55 8.05
C CYS A 123 -16.28 -9.12 7.38
N PRO A 124 -16.30 -10.40 6.93
CA PRO A 124 -17.45 -10.97 6.24
C PRO A 124 -18.63 -11.16 7.18
N THR A 125 -19.76 -10.54 6.87
CA THR A 125 -21.04 -10.78 7.54
C THR A 125 -22.12 -11.07 6.49
N ARG A 126 -23.19 -11.76 6.90
CA ARG A 126 -24.35 -12.01 6.01
C ARG A 126 -25.01 -10.69 5.63
N GLU A 127 -25.11 -9.76 6.58
CA GLU A 127 -25.57 -8.38 6.38
C GLU A 127 -24.75 -7.63 5.32
N SER A 128 -23.40 -7.64 5.42
CA SER A 128 -22.55 -6.92 4.47
C SER A 128 -22.62 -7.52 3.07
N GLN A 129 -22.72 -8.85 2.95
CA GLN A 129 -22.97 -9.52 1.67
C GLN A 129 -24.35 -9.19 1.10
N CYS A 130 -25.39 -9.10 1.93
CA CYS A 130 -26.71 -8.68 1.49
C CYS A 130 -26.70 -7.25 0.96
N ARG A 131 -25.96 -6.33 1.61
CA ARG A 131 -25.80 -4.96 1.13
C ARG A 131 -25.04 -4.87 -0.19
N ALA A 132 -24.03 -5.72 -0.40
CA ALA A 132 -23.32 -5.81 -1.67
C ALA A 132 -24.21 -6.37 -2.80
N ALA A 133 -25.06 -7.35 -2.49
CA ALA A 133 -25.94 -8.00 -3.46
C ALA A 133 -27.17 -7.17 -3.82
N PHE A 134 -27.82 -6.53 -2.85
CA PHE A 134 -29.13 -5.87 -3.02
C PHE A 134 -29.11 -4.38 -2.61
N GLY A 135 -27.95 -3.80 -2.39
CA GLY A 135 -27.78 -2.38 -2.04
C GLY A 135 -27.90 -2.07 -0.54
N PRO A 136 -27.62 -0.83 -0.12
CA PRO A 136 -27.34 -0.47 1.27
C PRO A 136 -28.50 -0.69 2.26
N GLN A 137 -29.74 -0.79 1.78
CA GLN A 137 -30.95 -1.01 2.58
C GLN A 137 -31.31 -2.51 2.70
N ALA A 138 -30.47 -3.40 2.18
CA ALA A 138 -30.64 -4.83 2.33
C ALA A 138 -30.11 -5.29 3.69
N THR A 139 -30.79 -6.28 4.26
CA THR A 139 -30.45 -6.89 5.55
C THR A 139 -30.39 -8.40 5.41
N ASP A 140 -29.75 -9.06 6.37
CA ASP A 140 -29.76 -10.51 6.49
C ASP A 140 -31.20 -11.07 6.55
N GLY A 141 -31.43 -12.17 5.84
CA GLY A 141 -32.72 -12.85 5.83
C GLY A 141 -33.02 -13.50 7.18
N ALA A 142 -34.31 -13.69 7.48
CA ALA A 142 -34.69 -14.39 8.71
C ALA A 142 -34.17 -15.84 8.70
N ALA A 143 -33.94 -16.40 9.90
CA ALA A 143 -33.45 -17.78 10.08
C ALA A 143 -34.31 -18.85 9.34
N SER A 144 -35.60 -18.58 9.12
CA SER A 144 -36.51 -19.41 8.33
C SER A 144 -36.08 -19.55 6.87
N CYS A 145 -35.54 -18.50 6.24
CA CYS A 145 -35.07 -18.51 4.85
C CYS A 145 -33.99 -19.59 4.64
N TYR A 146 -33.09 -19.74 5.61
CA TYR A 146 -31.96 -20.66 5.54
C TYR A 146 -32.37 -22.14 5.58
N ARG A 147 -33.60 -22.49 5.98
CA ARG A 147 -34.12 -23.88 5.87
C ARG A 147 -34.16 -24.37 4.43
N MET A 148 -34.23 -23.46 3.46
CA MET A 148 -34.16 -23.80 2.04
C MET A 148 -32.82 -24.46 1.66
N ASN A 149 -31.75 -24.21 2.43
CA ASN A 149 -30.43 -24.80 2.18
C ASN A 149 -30.38 -26.32 2.44
N GLU A 150 -31.36 -26.89 3.16
CA GLU A 150 -31.49 -28.34 3.34
C GLU A 150 -32.02 -29.07 2.08
N LYS A 151 -32.48 -28.33 1.06
CA LYS A 151 -33.15 -28.92 -0.11
C LYS A 151 -32.20 -29.47 -1.17
N GLY A 152 -30.98 -28.93 -1.28
CA GLY A 152 -30.03 -29.35 -2.32
C GLY A 152 -30.49 -28.96 -3.73
N VAL A 153 -31.08 -27.78 -3.87
CA VAL A 153 -31.52 -27.21 -5.16
C VAL A 153 -30.61 -26.07 -5.57
N TYR A 154 -30.70 -25.59 -6.81
CA TYR A 154 -29.78 -24.58 -7.37
C TYR A 154 -29.75 -23.23 -6.64
N TYR A 155 -30.76 -22.95 -5.82
CA TYR A 155 -30.86 -21.75 -4.98
C TYR A 155 -30.86 -22.06 -3.49
N GLY A 156 -30.55 -23.29 -3.08
CA GLY A 156 -30.51 -23.71 -1.67
C GLY A 156 -29.65 -24.96 -1.47
N TYR A 157 -28.38 -24.77 -1.14
CA TYR A 157 -27.37 -25.82 -0.99
C TYR A 157 -26.15 -25.31 -0.20
N CYS A 158 -25.24 -26.21 0.21
CA CYS A 158 -23.98 -25.84 0.91
C CYS A 158 -22.75 -25.97 0.03
N ARG A 159 -22.71 -27.00 -0.82
CA ARG A 159 -21.58 -27.27 -1.71
C ARG A 159 -22.06 -27.71 -3.07
N LYS A 160 -21.21 -27.51 -4.07
CA LYS A 160 -21.40 -28.06 -5.40
C LYS A 160 -20.32 -29.13 -5.64
N GLU A 161 -20.73 -30.39 -5.72
CA GLU A 161 -19.84 -31.52 -5.95
C GLU A 161 -20.15 -32.15 -7.29
N ARG A 162 -19.18 -32.15 -8.22
CA ARG A 162 -19.33 -32.71 -9.58
C ARG A 162 -20.58 -32.20 -10.31
N GLY A 163 -20.92 -30.93 -10.13
CA GLY A 163 -22.09 -30.29 -10.74
C GLY A 163 -23.40 -30.49 -9.98
N SER A 164 -23.44 -31.37 -8.97
CA SER A 164 -24.62 -31.60 -8.12
C SER A 164 -24.65 -30.65 -6.93
N HIS A 165 -25.83 -30.15 -6.58
CA HIS A 165 -26.05 -29.31 -5.41
C HIS A 165 -26.22 -30.20 -4.16
N VAL A 166 -25.28 -30.10 -3.24
CA VAL A 166 -25.27 -30.88 -2.00
C VAL A 166 -26.10 -30.15 -0.94
N PRO A 167 -27.18 -30.79 -0.41
CA PRO A 167 -27.98 -30.21 0.64
C PRO A 167 -27.15 -30.00 1.92
N CYS A 168 -27.45 -28.94 2.65
CA CYS A 168 -26.82 -28.67 3.94
C CYS A 168 -27.29 -29.65 5.01
N LYS A 169 -26.41 -29.96 5.98
CA LYS A 169 -26.83 -30.50 7.27
C LYS A 169 -27.46 -29.38 8.10
N LYS A 170 -28.31 -29.72 9.07
CA LYS A 170 -28.97 -28.74 9.96
C LYS A 170 -28.03 -27.72 10.60
N LYS A 171 -26.85 -28.16 11.06
CA LYS A 171 -25.85 -27.27 11.68
C LYS A 171 -25.18 -26.31 10.69
N ASP A 172 -25.23 -26.63 9.39
CA ASP A 172 -24.49 -25.94 8.32
C ASP A 172 -25.38 -25.01 7.48
N ILE A 173 -26.69 -24.95 7.75
CA ILE A 173 -27.65 -24.17 6.93
C ILE A 173 -27.30 -22.67 6.85
N MET A 174 -26.58 -22.16 7.85
CA MET A 174 -26.10 -20.78 7.94
C MET A 174 -24.78 -20.54 7.18
N CYS A 175 -24.29 -21.53 6.44
CA CYS A 175 -23.09 -21.46 5.60
C CYS A 175 -23.32 -21.87 4.15
N GLY A 176 -24.59 -22.06 3.75
CA GLY A 176 -24.97 -22.37 2.38
C GLY A 176 -25.27 -21.12 1.54
N LYS A 177 -26.41 -21.14 0.86
CA LYS A 177 -26.93 -19.97 0.13
C LYS A 177 -27.22 -18.82 1.10
N LEU A 178 -26.83 -17.61 0.70
CA LEU A 178 -27.22 -16.37 1.36
C LEU A 178 -28.67 -16.02 1.00
N TYR A 179 -29.44 -15.61 2.02
CA TYR A 179 -30.76 -15.01 1.82
C TYR A 179 -30.80 -13.63 2.48
N CYS A 180 -31.46 -12.71 1.81
CA CYS A 180 -31.54 -11.31 2.18
C CYS A 180 -33.00 -10.84 2.25
N SER A 181 -33.23 -9.72 2.91
CA SER A 181 -34.51 -9.00 2.92
C SER A 181 -34.30 -7.50 2.70
N GLY A 182 -35.34 -6.77 2.30
CA GLY A 182 -35.22 -5.33 1.99
C GLY A 182 -34.40 -5.05 0.72
N GLY A 183 -33.79 -3.87 0.66
CA GLY A 183 -32.95 -3.44 -0.46
C GLY A 183 -33.66 -3.29 -1.81
N GLN A 184 -32.86 -3.28 -2.87
CA GLN A 184 -33.30 -3.25 -4.27
C GLN A 184 -34.04 -4.53 -4.67
N GLU A 185 -34.83 -4.45 -5.73
CA GLU A 185 -35.59 -5.59 -6.24
C GLU A 185 -34.69 -6.63 -6.91
N MET A 186 -33.76 -6.19 -7.77
CA MET A 186 -32.86 -7.05 -8.52
C MET A 186 -31.46 -7.08 -7.88
N PRO A 187 -30.77 -8.23 -7.87
CA PRO A 187 -29.40 -8.30 -7.38
C PRO A 187 -28.41 -7.65 -8.36
N THR A 188 -27.30 -7.15 -7.83
CA THR A 188 -26.19 -6.58 -8.62
C THR A 188 -25.46 -7.64 -9.47
N TYR A 189 -25.57 -8.91 -9.09
CA TYR A 189 -25.01 -10.05 -9.80
C TYR A 189 -25.97 -11.25 -9.82
N GLY A 190 -25.85 -12.09 -10.85
CA GLY A 190 -26.67 -13.30 -10.99
C GLY A 190 -28.15 -13.03 -11.33
N SER A 191 -29.00 -14.00 -11.04
CA SER A 191 -30.44 -13.98 -11.24
C SER A 191 -31.18 -14.03 -9.91
N LEU A 192 -32.29 -13.30 -9.83
CA LEU A 192 -33.14 -13.24 -8.64
C LEU A 192 -33.90 -14.56 -8.41
N VAL A 193 -33.92 -15.01 -7.16
CA VAL A 193 -34.93 -15.94 -6.63
C VAL A 193 -35.60 -15.28 -5.44
N THR A 194 -36.92 -15.35 -5.41
CA THR A 194 -37.73 -14.92 -4.28
C THR A 194 -38.72 -16.00 -3.87
N PHE A 195 -38.89 -16.18 -2.57
CA PHE A 195 -39.96 -16.96 -1.98
C PHE A 195 -40.32 -16.34 -0.62
N GLU A 196 -41.61 -16.17 -0.36
CA GLU A 196 -42.09 -15.39 0.79
C GLU A 196 -41.42 -13.99 0.83
N TYR A 197 -40.64 -13.69 1.87
CA TYR A 197 -39.86 -12.47 2.05
C TYR A 197 -38.34 -12.68 1.86
N CYS A 198 -37.91 -13.86 1.42
CA CYS A 198 -36.52 -14.24 1.23
C CYS A 198 -36.07 -13.93 -0.20
N LYS A 199 -35.00 -13.16 -0.37
CA LYS A 199 -34.34 -12.89 -1.65
C LYS A 199 -32.98 -13.58 -1.72
N ALA A 200 -32.65 -14.17 -2.86
CA ALA A 200 -31.32 -14.72 -3.13
C ALA A 200 -30.92 -14.51 -4.59
N SER A 201 -29.62 -14.59 -4.88
CA SER A 201 -29.07 -14.54 -6.24
C SER A 201 -28.48 -15.89 -6.64
N PHE A 202 -28.67 -16.36 -7.87
CA PHE A 202 -28.01 -17.57 -8.39
C PHE A 202 -27.30 -17.31 -9.73
N PRO A 203 -26.27 -18.09 -10.10
CA PRO A 203 -25.48 -17.84 -11.30
C PRO A 203 -26.28 -18.15 -12.57
N ARG A 204 -26.08 -17.36 -13.64
CA ARG A 204 -26.84 -17.50 -14.90
C ARG A 204 -26.33 -18.64 -15.78
N ASN A 205 -25.04 -18.97 -15.75
CA ASN A 205 -24.42 -19.89 -16.73
C ASN A 205 -23.37 -20.85 -16.13
N GLY A 206 -23.59 -21.36 -14.92
CA GLY A 206 -22.65 -22.28 -14.28
C GLY A 206 -21.39 -21.62 -13.71
N ASP A 207 -21.33 -20.28 -13.77
CA ASP A 207 -20.34 -19.44 -13.09
C ASP A 207 -20.29 -19.73 -11.59
N THR A 208 -19.21 -19.29 -10.95
CA THR A 208 -19.07 -19.31 -9.48
C THR A 208 -20.27 -18.61 -8.85
N ASP A 209 -20.92 -19.29 -7.89
CA ASP A 209 -22.09 -18.75 -7.21
C ASP A 209 -21.67 -17.72 -6.16
N LEU A 210 -21.69 -16.45 -6.55
CA LEU A 210 -21.44 -15.30 -5.66
C LEU A 210 -22.57 -15.09 -4.62
N GLY A 211 -23.67 -15.85 -4.70
CA GLY A 211 -24.76 -15.85 -3.73
C GLY A 211 -24.59 -16.86 -2.59
N MET A 212 -23.40 -17.45 -2.45
CA MET A 212 -23.04 -18.31 -1.33
C MET A 212 -22.46 -17.49 -0.19
N ILE A 213 -22.72 -17.91 1.05
CA ILE A 213 -22.14 -17.26 2.23
C ILE A 213 -20.62 -17.44 2.21
N LEU A 214 -19.89 -16.32 2.28
CA LEU A 214 -18.42 -16.33 2.26
C LEU A 214 -17.81 -17.12 3.42
N ASN A 215 -16.67 -17.76 3.16
CA ASN A 215 -15.83 -18.34 4.21
C ASN A 215 -15.39 -17.27 5.22
N GLY A 216 -15.23 -17.65 6.48
CA GLY A 216 -14.95 -16.75 7.60
C GLY A 216 -16.18 -16.06 8.20
N THR A 217 -17.34 -16.11 7.53
CA THR A 217 -18.58 -15.52 8.05
C THR A 217 -19.03 -16.23 9.32
N LYS A 218 -19.36 -15.47 10.38
CA LYS A 218 -19.89 -16.02 11.63
C LYS A 218 -21.20 -16.77 11.41
N CYS A 219 -21.25 -18.04 11.81
CA CYS A 219 -22.42 -18.92 11.70
C CYS A 219 -22.98 -19.36 13.06
N GLY A 220 -22.26 -19.09 14.14
CA GLY A 220 -22.68 -19.27 15.52
C GLY A 220 -21.61 -18.76 16.48
N ASP A 221 -21.82 -18.98 17.77
CA ASP A 221 -20.87 -18.52 18.79
C ASP A 221 -19.55 -19.28 18.67
N GLY A 222 -18.45 -18.55 18.46
CA GLY A 222 -17.13 -19.13 18.20
C GLY A 222 -17.01 -19.94 16.90
N MET A 223 -17.98 -19.84 15.99
CA MET A 223 -18.04 -20.65 14.77
C MET A 223 -18.12 -19.79 13.50
N VAL A 224 -17.48 -20.28 12.45
CA VAL A 224 -17.41 -19.64 11.13
C VAL A 224 -17.69 -20.62 10.00
N CYS A 225 -18.11 -20.07 8.86
CA CYS A 225 -18.28 -20.82 7.64
C CYS A 225 -16.94 -21.18 7.01
N SER A 226 -16.76 -22.46 6.69
CA SER A 226 -15.63 -22.96 5.91
C SER A 226 -16.11 -24.02 4.94
N ASN A 227 -16.04 -23.74 3.64
CA ASN A 227 -16.44 -24.63 2.56
C ASN A 227 -17.85 -25.21 2.73
N GLY A 228 -18.80 -24.34 3.09
CA GLY A 228 -20.19 -24.71 3.29
C GLY A 228 -20.49 -25.46 4.58
N GLU A 229 -19.56 -25.49 5.54
CA GLU A 229 -19.80 -26.06 6.88
C GLU A 229 -19.63 -25.01 7.97
N CYS A 230 -20.44 -25.09 9.01
CA CYS A 230 -20.28 -24.31 10.22
C CYS A 230 -19.37 -25.08 11.19
N VAL A 231 -18.18 -24.55 11.42
CA VAL A 231 -17.08 -25.17 12.17
C VAL A 231 -16.53 -24.18 13.19
N TYR A 232 -15.75 -24.65 14.17
CA TYR A 232 -15.12 -23.75 15.14
C TYR A 232 -14.09 -22.84 14.45
N ALA A 233 -14.09 -21.57 14.83
CA ALA A 233 -13.17 -20.57 14.30
C ALA A 233 -11.71 -20.97 14.53
N GLU A 234 -11.42 -21.57 15.68
CA GLU A 234 -10.09 -22.05 16.07
C GLU A 234 -9.53 -23.10 15.10
N ASP A 235 -10.38 -24.01 14.59
CA ASP A 235 -10.00 -25.07 13.65
C ASP A 235 -9.61 -24.51 12.27
N VAL A 236 -10.25 -23.39 11.87
CA VAL A 236 -10.07 -22.76 10.56
C VAL A 236 -8.89 -21.79 10.57
N PHE A 237 -8.85 -20.90 11.55
CA PHE A 237 -7.85 -19.84 11.60
C PHE A 237 -6.53 -20.33 12.17
N ARG A 238 -6.52 -21.48 12.87
CA ARG A 238 -5.36 -22.05 13.57
C ARG A 238 -4.60 -20.93 14.26
N SER A 239 -5.28 -20.30 15.23
CA SER A 239 -4.78 -19.19 16.02
C SER A 239 -3.37 -19.52 16.50
N SER A 240 -2.38 -19.06 15.77
CA SER A 240 -1.03 -19.04 16.25
C SER A 240 -1.04 -18.04 17.39
N ASP A 241 -0.30 -18.32 18.47
CA ASP A 241 -0.05 -17.34 19.53
C ASP A 241 0.82 -16.16 19.03
N CYS A 242 0.69 -15.77 17.77
CA CYS A 242 1.47 -14.71 17.14
C CYS A 242 1.26 -13.39 17.88
N SER A 243 0.01 -13.03 18.19
CA SER A 243 -0.29 -11.83 19.00
C SER A 243 0.37 -11.88 20.38
N ALA A 244 0.49 -13.06 21.00
CA ALA A 244 1.19 -13.22 22.28
C ALA A 244 2.72 -13.17 22.16
N LYS A 245 3.26 -13.32 20.95
CA LYS A 245 4.71 -13.23 20.65
C LYS A 245 5.12 -11.82 20.22
N CYS A 246 4.18 -10.95 19.91
CA CYS A 246 4.47 -9.58 19.50
C CYS A 246 4.86 -8.72 20.71
N PRO A 247 6.05 -8.07 20.69
CA PRO A 247 6.53 -7.26 21.80
C PRO A 247 5.83 -5.90 21.86
N GLY A 248 5.72 -5.33 23.07
CA GLY A 248 5.30 -3.95 23.27
C GLY A 248 3.99 -3.60 22.59
N HIS A 249 4.01 -2.53 21.80
CA HIS A 249 2.89 -2.04 21.00
C HIS A 249 2.90 -2.62 19.58
N ALA A 250 2.94 -3.94 19.45
CA ALA A 250 2.93 -4.62 18.15
C ALA A 250 1.72 -5.54 17.96
N VAL A 251 1.19 -5.55 16.76
CA VAL A 251 0.04 -6.35 16.33
C VAL A 251 0.50 -7.40 15.34
N CYS A 252 -0.04 -8.62 15.46
CA CYS A 252 0.20 -9.68 14.48
C CYS A 252 -0.64 -9.48 13.22
N ASP A 253 0.01 -9.55 12.07
CA ASP A 253 -0.63 -9.46 10.77
C ASP A 253 -0.97 -10.85 10.17
N HIS A 254 -1.50 -10.82 8.95
CA HIS A 254 -1.82 -12.01 8.17
C HIS A 254 -0.62 -12.88 7.75
N GLU A 255 0.60 -12.33 7.69
CA GLU A 255 1.83 -13.07 7.40
C GLU A 255 2.48 -13.68 8.65
N MET A 256 1.83 -13.58 9.82
CA MET A 256 2.34 -14.04 11.12
C MET A 256 3.59 -13.30 11.57
N GLN A 257 3.68 -12.02 11.22
CA GLN A 257 4.75 -11.09 11.57
C GLN A 257 4.18 -9.95 12.43
N CYS A 258 5.02 -9.38 13.29
CA CYS A 258 4.61 -8.29 14.15
C CYS A 258 4.81 -6.93 13.45
N GLN A 259 3.79 -6.08 13.54
CA GLN A 259 3.80 -4.70 13.06
C GLN A 259 3.61 -3.77 14.25
N CYS A 260 4.45 -2.75 14.41
CA CYS A 260 4.21 -1.75 15.43
C CYS A 260 2.89 -1.00 15.15
N GLU A 261 2.20 -0.62 16.21
CA GLU A 261 1.05 0.29 16.15
C GLU A 261 1.47 1.69 15.73
N GLU A 262 0.51 2.50 15.29
CA GLU A 262 0.74 3.89 14.90
C GLU A 262 1.47 4.66 16.01
N GLY A 263 2.52 5.40 15.62
CA GLY A 263 3.33 6.21 16.54
C GLY A 263 4.45 5.44 17.23
N TRP A 264 4.59 4.13 16.96
CA TRP A 264 5.67 3.28 17.44
C TRP A 264 6.55 2.82 16.26
N ALA A 265 7.82 2.54 16.53
CA ALA A 265 8.77 2.14 15.50
C ALA A 265 9.47 0.81 15.85
N PRO A 266 9.79 -0.03 14.85
CA PRO A 266 10.61 -1.22 15.02
C PRO A 266 12.00 -0.90 15.64
N PRO A 267 12.70 -1.86 16.27
CA PRO A 267 12.41 -3.31 16.28
C PRO A 267 11.49 -3.78 17.42
N ASN A 268 11.40 -3.05 18.53
CA ASN A 268 10.71 -3.54 19.74
C ASN A 268 9.34 -2.90 19.96
N CYS A 269 8.99 -1.85 19.20
CA CYS A 269 7.74 -1.11 19.35
C CYS A 269 7.53 -0.53 20.76
N ASP A 270 8.63 -0.16 21.44
CA ASP A 270 8.64 0.34 22.84
C ASP A 270 8.99 1.83 22.98
N SER A 271 9.38 2.49 21.90
CA SER A 271 9.67 3.93 21.89
C SER A 271 8.70 4.66 20.96
N SER A 272 7.84 5.51 21.52
CA SER A 272 7.00 6.37 20.70
C SER A 272 7.88 7.37 19.95
N SER A 273 7.70 7.44 18.63
CA SER A 273 8.46 8.36 17.77
C SER A 273 8.19 9.84 18.10
N THR A 274 7.11 10.13 18.84
CA THR A 274 6.78 11.48 19.28
C THR A 274 7.69 11.97 20.40
N VAL A 275 8.14 11.06 21.28
CA VAL A 275 8.90 11.40 22.49
C VAL A 275 10.33 11.81 22.15
N THR A 276 10.94 11.25 21.09
CA THR A 276 12.28 11.62 20.65
C THR A 276 12.31 13.05 20.11
N SER A 277 11.28 13.50 19.39
CA SER A 277 11.18 14.88 18.90
C SER A 277 11.12 15.90 20.04
N PHE A 278 10.31 15.65 21.08
CA PHE A 278 10.25 16.55 22.24
C PHE A 278 11.57 16.59 23.03
N ALA A 279 12.23 15.45 23.20
CA ALA A 279 13.52 15.37 23.89
C ALA A 279 14.62 16.14 23.14
N ILE A 280 14.66 16.06 21.80
CA ILE A 280 15.60 16.82 20.97
C ILE A 280 15.31 18.32 21.05
N ILE A 281 14.04 18.73 20.94
CA ILE A 281 13.65 20.14 21.05
C ILE A 281 14.02 20.71 22.43
N ALA A 282 13.74 19.97 23.50
CA ALA A 282 14.11 20.36 24.86
C ALA A 282 15.63 20.46 25.03
N GLY A 283 16.39 19.49 24.49
CA GLY A 283 17.85 19.50 24.51
C GLY A 283 18.45 20.72 23.78
N VAL A 284 17.94 21.03 22.58
CA VAL A 284 18.37 22.21 21.81
C VAL A 284 18.05 23.51 22.55
N LEU A 285 16.87 23.63 23.14
CA LEU A 285 16.49 24.79 23.94
C LEU A 285 17.43 24.97 25.15
N VAL A 286 17.75 23.90 25.87
CA VAL A 286 18.70 23.95 27.00
C VAL A 286 20.07 24.43 26.53
N VAL A 287 20.61 23.88 25.44
CA VAL A 287 21.91 24.31 24.88
C VAL A 287 21.89 25.79 24.48
N LEU A 288 20.83 26.25 23.82
CA LEU A 288 20.67 27.66 23.45
C LEU A 288 20.63 28.57 24.69
N THR A 289 19.91 28.18 25.75
CA THR A 289 19.89 28.97 26.99
C THR A 289 21.27 29.06 27.65
N VAL A 290 22.05 27.98 27.66
CA VAL A 290 23.41 27.97 28.22
C VAL A 290 24.33 28.89 27.42
N ILE A 291 24.24 28.87 26.09
CA ILE A 291 25.02 29.76 25.22
C ILE A 291 24.69 31.23 25.50
N VAL A 292 23.41 31.57 25.64
CA VAL A 292 22.98 32.95 25.96
C VAL A 292 23.52 33.38 27.33
N ILE A 293 23.42 32.53 28.36
CA ILE A 293 23.96 32.82 29.69
C ILE A 293 25.47 33.04 29.65
N ALA A 294 26.21 32.17 28.95
CA ALA A 294 27.66 32.31 28.78
C ALA A 294 28.02 33.63 28.07
N ALA A 295 27.29 34.01 27.03
CA ALA A 295 27.48 35.28 26.33
C ALA A 295 27.23 36.50 27.24
N ILE A 296 26.18 36.45 28.08
CA ILE A 296 25.89 37.51 29.08
C ILE A 296 27.02 37.61 30.10
N LEU A 297 27.51 36.48 30.63
CA LEU A 297 28.63 36.47 31.59
C LEU A 297 29.91 37.00 30.96
N LEU A 298 30.22 36.64 29.72
CA LEU A 298 31.37 37.17 28.99
C LEU A 298 31.24 38.68 28.72
N PHE A 299 30.04 39.16 28.39
CA PHE A 299 29.78 40.58 28.21
C PHE A 299 29.96 41.35 29.53
N ARG A 300 29.39 40.85 30.63
CA ARG A 300 29.57 41.41 31.98
C ARG A 300 31.04 41.44 32.38
N PHE A 301 31.79 40.37 32.13
CA PHE A 301 33.23 40.30 32.39
C PHE A 301 34.04 41.31 31.57
N ARG A 302 33.71 41.49 30.27
CA ARG A 302 34.35 42.50 29.42
C ARG A 302 34.06 43.93 29.89
N VAL A 303 32.83 44.22 30.31
CA VAL A 303 32.45 45.53 30.88
C VAL A 303 33.18 45.77 32.21
N PHE A 304 33.26 44.76 33.08
CA PHE A 304 33.97 44.86 34.35
C PHE A 304 35.48 45.08 34.16
N LYS A 305 36.10 44.38 33.20
CA LYS A 305 37.51 44.57 32.83
C LYS A 305 37.77 45.97 32.24
N LYS A 306 36.82 46.51 31.46
CA LYS A 306 36.89 47.89 30.93
C LYS A 306 36.75 48.95 32.04
N SER A 307 35.95 48.67 33.07
CA SER A 307 35.82 49.52 34.27
C SER A 307 37.05 49.47 35.19
N SER A 308 37.73 48.32 35.27
CA SER A 308 38.99 48.18 36.03
C SER A 308 40.14 49.00 35.40
N HIS A 309 40.20 49.08 34.07
CA HIS A 309 41.24 49.85 33.37
C HIS A 309 41.06 51.38 33.39
N THR A 310 39.91 51.89 33.86
CA THR A 310 39.64 53.33 34.02
C THR A 310 39.88 53.84 35.45
N ARG A 311 40.39 53.01 36.38
CA ARG A 311 40.78 53.37 37.76
C ARG A 311 42.30 53.34 38.02
N ARG A 312 43.11 53.82 37.07
CA ARG A 312 44.47 54.31 37.36
C ARG A 312 44.65 55.69 36.73
N GLY A 313 44.19 56.70 37.47
CA GLY A 313 44.52 58.10 37.22
C GLY A 313 45.87 58.48 37.86
N PRO A 314 46.57 59.49 37.31
CA PRO A 314 47.95 59.85 37.65
C PRO A 314 48.04 60.72 38.92
N GLY A 315 49.09 60.52 39.72
CA GLY A 315 49.44 61.36 40.88
C GLY A 315 50.91 61.77 40.85
N ALA A 316 51.16 63.08 40.86
CA ALA A 316 52.44 63.79 40.85
C ALA A 316 53.33 63.47 42.08
N THR A 317 54.66 63.68 42.13
CA THR A 317 55.45 64.93 41.91
C THR A 317 56.98 64.68 41.95
N ASN A 318 57.71 65.49 41.15
CA ASN A 318 59.04 66.14 41.33
C ASN A 318 60.36 65.36 41.53
N GLN A 319 61.33 65.55 40.60
CA GLN A 319 62.58 66.34 40.76
C GLN A 319 63.41 66.30 39.44
N VAL A 320 63.64 67.43 38.77
CA VAL A 320 64.88 68.25 38.64
C VAL A 320 66.17 67.54 38.13
N PHE A 321 66.81 68.20 37.15
CA PHE A 321 68.21 68.16 36.63
C PHE A 321 68.54 67.30 35.38
N VAL A 322 68.83 68.03 34.27
CA VAL A 322 70.03 67.96 33.37
C VAL A 322 70.31 66.61 32.67
N ASP A 323 70.58 66.45 31.37
CA ASP A 323 71.19 67.27 30.31
C ASP A 323 70.77 66.75 28.91
N GLN A 324 71.16 67.50 27.88
CA GLN A 324 71.24 67.23 26.45
C GLN A 324 71.48 65.76 26.02
N GLU A 325 70.82 65.30 24.96
CA GLU A 325 71.46 65.26 23.63
C GLU A 325 70.53 64.94 22.44
N GLN A 326 71.05 65.32 21.29
CA GLN A 326 70.49 65.49 19.94
C GLN A 326 70.01 64.26 19.17
N ARG A 327 69.13 64.55 18.19
CA ARG A 327 69.03 64.00 16.80
C ARG A 327 68.63 62.52 16.64
N GLN A 328 68.12 62.02 15.50
CA GLN A 328 67.45 62.48 14.28
C GLN A 328 67.39 61.23 13.36
N ARG A 329 66.28 61.06 12.62
CA ARG A 329 66.11 60.28 11.36
C ARG A 329 66.44 58.78 11.27
N GLU A 330 65.41 58.07 10.82
CA GLU A 330 65.34 57.30 9.56
C GLU A 330 66.54 56.47 9.04
N HIS A 331 66.26 55.16 8.95
CA HIS A 331 66.54 54.26 7.80
C HIS A 331 67.95 53.63 7.63
N PRO A 332 68.10 52.53 6.83
CA PRO A 332 68.26 51.16 7.34
C PRO A 332 69.53 50.45 6.82
N GLY A 333 69.81 49.24 7.32
CA GLY A 333 70.81 48.33 6.73
C GLY A 333 71.33 47.31 7.75
N LEU A 334 71.01 46.02 7.62
CA LEU A 334 71.76 45.02 6.84
C LEU A 334 72.97 44.46 7.63
N ALA A 335 72.87 43.21 8.09
CA ALA A 335 73.91 42.20 7.88
C ALA A 335 73.53 40.84 8.49
N VAL A 336 73.64 39.84 7.62
CA VAL A 336 73.51 38.38 7.77
C VAL A 336 74.85 37.82 8.29
N PRO A 337 74.92 36.63 8.93
CA PRO A 337 75.34 35.42 8.19
C PRO A 337 74.44 34.21 8.51
N THR A 338 73.77 33.61 7.52
CA THR A 338 74.18 32.39 6.78
C THR A 338 74.16 31.12 7.65
N GLN A 339 73.58 30.01 7.21
CA GLN A 339 73.95 29.42 5.93
C GLN A 339 72.96 28.31 5.47
N LYS A 340 72.48 28.49 4.21
CA LYS A 340 72.33 27.53 3.09
C LYS A 340 71.48 26.25 3.32
N ILE A 341 70.70 25.73 2.36
CA ILE A 341 70.85 25.61 0.89
C ILE A 341 69.41 25.66 0.29
N ASN A 342 69.05 26.64 -0.56
CA ASN A 342 69.03 26.64 -2.05
C ASN A 342 68.24 25.47 -2.69
N ASP A 343 67.40 25.62 -3.72
CA ASP A 343 66.94 26.69 -4.62
C ASP A 343 65.59 26.17 -5.19
N LYS A 344 64.47 26.91 -5.26
CA LYS A 344 64.07 27.92 -6.27
C LYS A 344 64.32 27.45 -7.73
N LYS A 345 63.42 27.63 -8.70
CA LYS A 345 62.47 28.73 -8.91
C LYS A 345 61.51 28.40 -10.08
N TYR A 346 60.23 28.74 -9.91
CA TYR A 346 59.31 29.48 -10.81
C TYR A 346 59.49 29.41 -12.34
N LEU A 347 58.35 29.36 -13.07
CA LEU A 347 57.97 30.34 -14.11
C LEU A 347 56.53 30.05 -14.65
N LEU A 348 55.73 31.10 -14.77
CA LEU A 348 54.65 31.29 -15.77
C LEU A 348 55.23 32.23 -16.88
N PRO A 349 54.58 32.60 -18.02
CA PRO A 349 53.23 32.29 -18.58
C PRO A 349 53.14 32.12 -20.16
N VAL A 350 51.91 31.94 -20.69
CA VAL A 350 51.36 32.26 -22.06
C VAL A 350 51.45 31.19 -23.22
N PRO A 351 50.39 30.99 -24.08
CA PRO A 351 50.25 29.93 -25.12
C PRO A 351 50.74 30.42 -26.53
N PRO A 352 50.48 29.81 -27.75
CA PRO A 352 49.62 28.67 -28.21
C PRO A 352 50.25 27.74 -29.31
N LEU A 353 49.51 26.73 -29.86
CA LEU A 353 49.10 26.53 -31.28
C LEU A 353 48.64 25.08 -31.63
N GLN A 354 47.84 24.98 -32.70
CA GLN A 354 47.02 23.87 -33.23
C GLN A 354 47.76 22.67 -33.86
N GLU A 355 47.10 21.49 -33.88
CA GLU A 355 46.92 20.52 -35.00
C GLU A 355 46.21 19.25 -34.46
N ASN A 356 45.41 18.44 -35.16
CA ASN A 356 44.76 18.48 -36.46
C ASN A 356 43.57 17.47 -36.42
N LYS A 357 42.61 17.66 -37.32
CA LYS A 357 41.35 16.89 -37.49
C LYS A 357 41.62 15.48 -38.10
N PRO A 358 40.63 14.55 -38.15
CA PRO A 358 39.67 14.61 -39.26
C PRO A 358 38.20 14.35 -38.86
N GLN A 359 37.31 15.14 -39.48
CA GLN A 359 35.92 14.75 -39.72
C GLN A 359 35.85 14.12 -41.10
N LEU A 360 35.01 13.10 -41.24
CA LEU A 360 34.31 12.85 -42.49
C LEU A 360 32.82 13.10 -42.24
N GLN A 361 32.25 14.04 -43.02
CA GLN A 361 30.82 14.30 -43.11
C GLN A 361 30.16 13.27 -44.02
N SER A 362 28.91 12.91 -43.72
CA SER A 362 27.79 12.95 -44.67
C SER A 362 26.44 12.75 -43.97
N PRO A 363 25.35 13.38 -44.46
CA PRO A 363 24.04 13.42 -43.81
C PRO A 363 23.20 12.20 -44.19
N ILE A 364 22.52 11.58 -43.22
CA ILE A 364 21.51 10.56 -43.51
C ILE A 364 20.11 11.08 -43.16
N ILE A 365 19.30 11.01 -44.19
CA ILE A 365 17.91 11.37 -44.36
C ILE A 365 17.02 10.74 -43.28
N ARG A 366 16.12 11.55 -42.72
CA ARG A 366 15.00 11.15 -41.85
C ARG A 366 14.08 10.18 -42.60
N PRO A 367 13.81 8.95 -42.13
CA PRO A 367 12.64 8.22 -42.58
C PRO A 367 11.41 8.93 -42.01
N LYS A 368 10.57 9.50 -42.87
CA LYS A 368 9.18 9.78 -42.49
C LYS A 368 8.49 8.43 -42.32
N GLY A 369 8.37 7.96 -41.08
CA GLY A 369 7.45 6.88 -40.75
C GLY A 369 6.02 7.31 -41.11
N PRO A 370 5.16 6.40 -41.60
CA PRO A 370 3.78 6.73 -41.90
C PRO A 370 3.06 7.20 -40.63
N PRO A 371 2.09 8.14 -40.74
CA PRO A 371 1.33 8.61 -39.59
C PRO A 371 0.58 7.43 -38.91
N PRO A 372 0.34 7.50 -37.60
CA PRO A 372 -0.44 6.49 -36.90
C PRO A 372 -1.85 6.39 -37.49
N PRO A 373 -2.44 5.18 -37.58
CA PRO A 373 -3.79 5.03 -38.10
C PRO A 373 -4.79 5.76 -37.18
N VAL A 374 -5.63 6.59 -37.81
CA VAL A 374 -6.78 7.26 -37.20
C VAL A 374 -7.71 6.21 -36.58
N PRO A 375 -8.28 6.43 -35.37
CA PRO A 375 -9.25 5.50 -34.81
C PRO A 375 -10.47 5.41 -35.74
N CYS A 376 -10.69 4.24 -36.34
CA CYS A 376 -11.92 3.94 -37.03
C CYS A 376 -13.08 3.99 -36.02
N THR A 377 -13.93 5.00 -36.18
CA THR A 377 -15.32 4.98 -35.73
C THR A 377 -15.97 3.64 -36.04
N LYS A 378 -16.54 3.00 -35.01
CA LYS A 378 -17.38 1.80 -35.11
C LYS A 378 -18.41 1.96 -36.23
N PRO A 379 -18.45 1.09 -37.24
CA PRO A 379 -19.66 0.84 -38.01
C PRO A 379 -20.51 -0.18 -37.24
N ALA A 380 -21.79 0.12 -37.12
CA ALA A 380 -22.81 -0.84 -36.76
C ALA A 380 -22.75 -2.03 -37.73
N PHE A 381 -22.53 -3.24 -37.23
CA PHE A 381 -22.66 -4.44 -38.05
C PHE A 381 -24.10 -4.93 -38.04
N SER A 382 -24.76 -4.65 -39.16
CA SER A 382 -25.89 -5.36 -39.72
C SER A 382 -25.55 -6.83 -39.96
N HIS A 383 -26.52 -7.70 -39.66
CA HIS A 383 -26.52 -9.12 -39.99
C HIS A 383 -26.35 -9.36 -41.49
N THR A 384 -25.41 -10.22 -41.85
CA THR A 384 -25.45 -11.01 -43.09
C THR A 384 -25.19 -12.47 -42.75
N GLN A 385 -26.13 -13.32 -43.14
CA GLN A 385 -26.05 -14.77 -43.07
C GLN A 385 -25.00 -15.27 -44.06
N ASP A 386 -24.14 -16.19 -43.61
CA ASP A 386 -23.49 -17.13 -44.51
C ASP A 386 -23.80 -18.56 -44.06
N MET A 387 -24.41 -19.29 -45.00
CA MET A 387 -24.74 -20.70 -44.91
C MET A 387 -23.48 -21.55 -44.92
N PHE A 388 -23.34 -22.45 -43.94
CA PHE A 388 -22.53 -23.66 -44.07
C PHE A 388 -23.44 -24.89 -43.96
N ALA A 389 -23.26 -25.80 -44.93
CA ALA A 389 -23.99 -27.05 -45.10
C ALA A 389 -23.74 -28.04 -43.94
N PRO A 390 -24.71 -28.93 -43.61
CA PRO A 390 -24.57 -29.85 -42.48
C PRO A 390 -23.82 -31.15 -42.87
N GLU A 391 -22.89 -31.56 -42.01
CA GLU A 391 -22.29 -32.90 -42.00
C GLU A 391 -23.33 -33.99 -41.72
N LYS A 392 -23.25 -35.10 -42.48
CA LYS A 392 -24.04 -36.32 -42.31
C LYS A 392 -23.71 -37.03 -40.99
N LYS A 393 -24.69 -37.14 -40.10
CA LYS A 393 -24.68 -38.10 -38.98
C LYS A 393 -25.07 -39.51 -39.47
N PRO A 394 -24.47 -40.59 -38.93
CA PRO A 394 -24.94 -41.95 -39.18
C PRO A 394 -26.26 -42.22 -38.45
N ALA A 395 -27.12 -43.02 -39.09
CA ALA A 395 -28.48 -43.34 -38.63
C ALA A 395 -28.47 -44.17 -37.33
N CYS A 396 -29.27 -43.75 -36.33
CA CYS A 396 -29.57 -44.55 -35.15
C CYS A 396 -30.53 -45.70 -35.51
N LEU A 397 -30.15 -46.92 -35.13
CA LEU A 397 -31.04 -48.09 -35.07
C LEU A 397 -32.07 -47.93 -33.93
N PRO A 398 -33.32 -48.41 -34.08
CA PRO A 398 -34.34 -48.32 -33.03
C PRO A 398 -34.09 -49.34 -31.91
N VAL A 399 -34.14 -48.87 -30.66
CA VAL A 399 -34.10 -49.68 -29.43
C VAL A 399 -35.48 -50.31 -29.18
N PRO A 400 -35.57 -51.58 -28.74
CA PRO A 400 -36.85 -52.23 -28.45
C PRO A 400 -37.56 -51.61 -27.23
N LYS A 401 -38.86 -51.33 -27.37
CA LYS A 401 -39.72 -50.87 -26.26
C LYS A 401 -39.90 -52.01 -25.24
N GLY A 402 -39.41 -51.82 -24.02
CA GLY A 402 -39.67 -52.71 -22.88
C GLY A 402 -41.16 -52.77 -22.52
N LYS A 403 -41.60 -53.92 -21.98
CA LYS A 403 -42.99 -54.18 -21.58
C LYS A 403 -43.46 -53.23 -20.47
N PRO A 404 -44.75 -52.83 -20.45
CA PRO A 404 -45.31 -52.01 -19.37
C PRO A 404 -45.32 -52.75 -18.03
N PRO A 405 -45.21 -52.04 -16.89
CA PRO A 405 -45.36 -52.65 -15.56
C PRO A 405 -46.80 -53.12 -15.31
N PRO A 406 -46.99 -54.16 -14.47
CA PRO A 406 -48.32 -54.67 -14.15
C PRO A 406 -49.14 -53.69 -13.30
N PRO A 407 -50.48 -53.72 -13.40
CA PRO A 407 -51.35 -52.82 -12.67
C PRO A 407 -51.30 -53.06 -11.15
N PRO A 408 -51.55 -52.01 -10.33
CA PRO A 408 -51.55 -52.12 -8.88
C PRO A 408 -52.66 -53.06 -8.39
N LYS A 409 -52.33 -53.93 -7.43
CA LYS A 409 -53.29 -54.82 -6.75
C LYS A 409 -54.28 -53.97 -5.94
N ALA A 410 -55.57 -54.24 -6.12
CA ALA A 410 -56.63 -53.63 -5.33
C ALA A 410 -56.46 -53.94 -3.84
N LEU A 411 -56.51 -52.88 -3.01
CA LEU A 411 -56.58 -52.98 -1.56
C LEU A 411 -57.91 -53.63 -1.17
N LYS A 412 -57.86 -54.71 -0.39
CA LYS A 412 -59.05 -55.29 0.24
C LYS A 412 -59.61 -54.31 1.28
N PRO A 413 -60.93 -54.12 1.37
CA PRO A 413 -61.53 -53.29 2.41
C PRO A 413 -61.34 -53.93 3.80
N PRO A 414 -61.31 -53.13 4.87
CA PRO A 414 -61.12 -53.61 6.22
C PRO A 414 -62.32 -54.47 6.66
N ILE A 415 -62.02 -55.62 7.25
CA ILE A 415 -63.00 -56.47 7.95
C ILE A 415 -63.40 -55.73 9.22
N ASN A 416 -64.67 -55.37 9.32
CA ASN A 416 -65.26 -54.82 10.53
C ASN A 416 -65.40 -55.93 11.58
N PRO A 417 -64.98 -55.74 12.84
CA PRO A 417 -65.20 -56.72 13.90
C PRO A 417 -66.57 -56.52 14.58
N ARG A 418 -67.18 -57.66 14.98
CA ARG A 418 -68.43 -57.86 15.76
C ARG A 418 -69.70 -57.91 14.89
N VAL A 419 -70.52 -58.97 14.93
CA VAL A 419 -71.09 -59.68 16.09
C VAL A 419 -70.86 -61.19 16.03
#